data_AF-A0A937G0V0-F1
#
_entry.id   AF-A0A937G0V0-F1
#
_cell.length_a   1.000
_cell.length_b   1.000
_cell.length_c   1.000
_cell.angle_alpha   90.00
_cell.angle_beta   90.00
_cell.angle_gamma   90.00
#
_symmetry.space_group_name_H-M   'P 1'
#
loop_
_entity.id
_entity.type
_entity.pdbx_description
1 polymer ?
#
loop_
_entity_poly.entity_id
_entity_poly.type
_entity_poly.pdbx_seq_one_letter_code
_entity_poly.pdbx_strand_id
1 'polypeptide(L)'
;MRMGVYIIVFLLSAGTCYGQDDLKFGDTGTTNKASKYKPNAKMHKKRRMIQWVKSDAAGLLQGNRCMDEITNDMGFVYVVQPKGQVGNRSEFGRLAHNFFAKIGITFRNGPFWKFKLKKKRRECRRSTGDFVG
;
A
#
# COMPACT_ATOMS: atom_id res chain seq x y z
N MET A 1 17.52 -36.39 10.88
CA MET A 1 16.90 -35.19 10.29
C MET A 1 15.59 -35.46 9.50
N ARG A 2 15.16 -36.71 9.28
CA ARG A 2 13.90 -37.02 8.57
C ARG A 2 12.63 -36.95 9.43
N MET A 3 12.72 -37.16 10.75
CA MET A 3 11.54 -37.11 11.64
C MET A 3 11.00 -35.70 11.93
N GLY A 4 11.87 -34.68 11.97
CA GLY A 4 11.43 -33.30 12.26
C GLY A 4 10.55 -32.69 11.16
N VAL A 5 10.71 -33.14 9.91
CA VAL A 5 9.95 -32.62 8.77
C VAL A 5 8.49 -33.10 8.84
N TYR A 6 8.22 -34.32 9.31
CA TYR A 6 6.85 -34.85 9.42
C TYR A 6 6.03 -34.14 10.49
N ILE A 7 6.66 -33.70 11.59
CA ILE A 7 5.99 -32.96 12.67
C ILE A 7 5.52 -31.58 12.17
N ILE A 8 6.33 -30.91 11.34
CA ILE A 8 6.02 -29.59 10.80
C ILE A 8 4.90 -29.68 9.75
N VAL A 9 4.89 -30.73 8.93
CA VAL A 9 3.81 -30.96 7.94
C VAL A 9 2.49 -31.31 8.62
N PHE A 10 2.51 -32.07 9.71
CA PHE A 10 1.30 -32.43 10.47
C PHE A 10 0.67 -31.22 11.19
N LEU A 11 1.49 -30.28 11.67
CA LEU A 11 0.99 -29.06 12.32
C LEU A 11 0.36 -28.06 11.33
N LEU A 12 0.76 -28.08 10.06
CA LEU A 12 0.24 -27.17 9.03
C LEU A 12 -1.12 -27.62 8.45
N SER A 13 -1.46 -28.92 8.50
CA SER A 13 -2.73 -29.43 7.96
C SER A 13 -3.92 -29.31 8.93
N ALA A 14 -3.68 -29.10 10.23
CA ALA A 14 -4.74 -28.99 11.23
C ALA A 14 -5.42 -27.60 11.29
N GLY A 15 -4.95 -26.61 10.52
CA GLY A 15 -5.40 -25.22 10.57
C GLY A 15 -6.59 -24.86 9.68
N THR A 16 -7.07 -25.76 8.83
CA THR A 16 -8.13 -25.46 7.86
C THR A 16 -9.39 -26.29 8.12
N CYS A 17 -10.23 -25.88 9.07
CA CYS A 17 -11.66 -26.22 9.07
C CYS A 17 -12.37 -25.52 10.24
N TYR A 18 -12.75 -24.25 10.06
CA TYR A 18 -13.86 -23.67 10.83
C TYR A 18 -14.61 -22.66 9.95
N GLY A 19 -15.90 -22.90 9.74
CA GLY A 19 -16.85 -21.92 9.23
C GLY A 19 -17.76 -22.40 8.09
N GLN A 20 -18.65 -23.35 8.34
CA GLN A 20 -19.94 -23.38 7.66
C GLN A 20 -21.02 -23.14 8.71
N ASP A 21 -21.58 -21.93 8.70
CA ASP A 21 -22.72 -21.57 9.53
C ASP A 21 -23.96 -22.34 9.06
N ASP A 22 -24.63 -22.98 10.01
CA ASP A 22 -25.88 -23.72 9.81
C ASP A 22 -27.02 -22.75 9.45
N LEU A 23 -27.38 -22.68 8.17
CA LEU A 23 -28.49 -21.84 7.70
C LEU A 23 -29.82 -22.59 7.92
N LYS A 24 -30.39 -22.43 9.12
CA LYS A 24 -31.79 -22.78 9.37
C LYS A 24 -32.70 -21.79 8.63
N PHE A 25 -33.22 -22.21 7.49
CA PHE A 25 -34.27 -21.48 6.77
C PHE A 25 -35.61 -21.68 7.48
N GLY A 26 -35.94 -20.76 8.39
CA GLY A 26 -37.29 -20.59 8.91
C GLY A 26 -38.17 -19.79 7.94
N ASP A 27 -39.48 -20.10 7.95
CA ASP A 27 -40.51 -19.60 7.04
C ASP A 27 -40.36 -18.12 6.63
N THR A 28 -40.31 -17.88 5.31
CA THR A 28 -40.25 -16.55 4.70
C THR A 28 -41.60 -15.84 4.77
N GLY A 29 -41.96 -15.38 5.97
CA GLY A 29 -43.01 -14.39 6.18
C GLY A 29 -42.59 -13.04 5.60
N THR A 30 -43.35 -12.53 4.63
CA THR A 30 -43.17 -11.23 3.97
C THR A 30 -43.21 -10.09 4.99
N THR A 31 -42.05 -9.74 5.53
CA THR A 31 -41.92 -8.67 6.52
C THR A 31 -41.79 -7.32 5.83
N ASN A 32 -42.90 -6.57 5.79
CA ASN A 32 -42.92 -5.13 5.57
C ASN A 32 -42.33 -4.39 6.80
N LYS A 33 -41.02 -4.53 7.05
CA LYS A 33 -40.30 -3.64 7.98
C LYS A 33 -39.63 -2.55 7.15
N ALA A 34 -40.01 -1.29 7.40
CA ALA A 34 -39.28 -0.14 6.91
C ALA A 34 -37.78 -0.34 7.18
N SER A 35 -36.96 -0.30 6.13
CA SER A 35 -35.53 -0.56 6.25
C SER A 35 -34.91 0.54 7.11
N LYS A 36 -34.51 0.19 8.34
CA LYS A 36 -33.63 1.06 9.12
C LYS A 36 -32.26 0.99 8.46
N TYR A 37 -32.00 1.91 7.54
CA TYR A 37 -30.66 2.13 7.00
C TYR A 37 -29.73 2.46 8.18
N LYS A 38 -28.95 1.47 8.62
CA LYS A 38 -27.79 1.72 9.46
C LYS A 38 -26.70 2.17 8.50
N PRO A 39 -26.25 3.45 8.50
CA PRO A 39 -25.09 3.82 7.73
C PRO A 39 -23.97 2.89 8.16
N ASN A 40 -23.48 2.09 7.21
CA ASN A 40 -22.42 1.15 7.47
C ASN A 40 -21.19 2.01 7.77
N ALA A 41 -20.89 2.25 9.05
CA ALA A 41 -19.77 3.04 9.52
C ALA A 41 -18.40 2.40 9.18
N LYS A 42 -18.36 1.45 8.24
CA LYS A 42 -17.23 1.24 7.35
C LYS A 42 -17.04 2.47 6.45
N MET A 43 -16.92 3.65 7.06
CA MET A 43 -16.33 4.82 6.44
C MET A 43 -14.99 4.37 5.87
N HIS A 44 -14.79 4.53 4.57
CA HIS A 44 -13.55 4.22 3.89
C HIS A 44 -12.39 4.92 4.62
N LYS A 45 -11.70 4.20 5.52
CA LYS A 45 -10.57 4.74 6.27
C LYS A 45 -9.52 5.14 5.24
N LYS A 46 -9.37 6.44 5.00
CA LYS A 46 -8.38 6.97 4.04
C LYS A 46 -7.02 6.39 4.41
N ARG A 47 -6.42 5.63 3.47
CA ARG A 47 -5.10 5.04 3.67
C ARG A 47 -4.09 6.18 3.84
N ARG A 48 -3.39 6.23 4.98
CA ARG A 48 -2.31 7.21 5.17
C ARG A 48 -1.15 6.81 4.25
N MET A 49 -0.86 7.65 3.25
CA MET A 49 0.26 7.43 2.34
C MET A 49 1.57 7.82 3.02
N ILE A 50 2.60 7.01 2.79
CA ILE A 50 3.95 7.31 3.25
C ILE A 50 4.50 8.46 2.40
N GLN A 51 5.00 9.51 3.03
CA GLN A 51 5.65 10.60 2.30
C GLN A 51 7.11 10.24 2.05
N TRP A 52 7.54 10.28 0.78
CA TRP A 52 8.95 10.12 0.43
C TRP A 52 9.50 11.47 -0.04
N VAL A 53 10.27 12.12 0.83
CA VAL A 53 10.76 13.49 0.61
C VAL A 53 11.97 13.50 -0.32
N LYS A 54 11.94 14.35 -1.34
CA LYS A 54 13.01 14.58 -2.31
C LYS A 54 13.40 16.05 -2.34
N SER A 55 14.64 16.35 -2.72
CA SER A 55 15.12 17.74 -2.85
C SER A 55 14.64 18.42 -4.13
N ASP A 56 14.42 17.62 -5.16
CA ASP A 56 14.21 17.98 -6.54
C ASP A 56 13.10 17.11 -7.12
N ALA A 57 12.36 17.67 -8.07
CA ALA A 57 11.33 16.94 -8.81
C ALA A 57 11.94 16.11 -9.96
N ALA A 58 13.18 16.40 -10.34
CA ALA A 58 13.83 15.82 -11.50
C ALA A 58 13.89 14.29 -11.43
N GLY A 59 13.34 13.65 -12.45
CA GLY A 59 13.40 12.21 -12.61
C GLY A 59 12.40 11.41 -11.78
N LEU A 60 11.44 12.07 -11.13
CA LEU A 60 10.38 11.47 -10.31
C LEU A 60 9.10 11.19 -11.10
N LEU A 61 8.92 11.81 -12.26
CA LEU A 61 7.68 11.87 -13.05
C LEU A 61 6.50 12.36 -12.20
N GLN A 62 6.73 13.38 -11.37
CA GLN A 62 5.68 13.92 -10.52
C GLN A 62 4.65 14.68 -11.38
N GLY A 63 3.37 14.36 -11.20
CA GLY A 63 2.28 14.88 -12.04
C GLY A 63 2.00 14.03 -13.28
N ASN A 64 2.80 12.98 -13.51
CA ASN A 64 2.50 11.97 -14.51
C ASN A 64 1.52 10.95 -13.92
N ARG A 65 0.32 10.87 -14.50
CA ARG A 65 -0.74 9.96 -14.01
C ARG A 65 -0.29 8.50 -13.88
N CYS A 66 0.51 7.99 -14.83
CA CYS A 66 1.04 6.62 -14.78
C CYS A 66 1.92 6.41 -13.55
N MET A 67 2.77 7.38 -13.22
CA MET A 67 3.64 7.29 -12.06
C MET A 67 2.87 7.48 -10.75
N ASP A 68 1.93 8.41 -10.73
CA ASP A 68 1.11 8.72 -9.56
C ASP A 68 0.26 7.51 -9.14
N GLU A 69 -0.34 6.80 -10.10
CA GLU A 69 -1.08 5.55 -9.84
C GLU A 69 -0.16 4.46 -9.23
N ILE A 70 1.06 4.33 -9.76
CA ILE A 70 2.03 3.33 -9.29
C ILE A 70 2.51 3.64 -7.87
N THR A 71 2.81 4.90 -7.58
CA THR A 71 3.23 5.30 -6.22
C THR A 71 2.08 5.16 -5.22
N ASN A 72 0.85 5.51 -5.62
CA ASN A 72 -0.35 5.34 -4.82
C ASN A 72 -0.62 3.85 -4.49
N ASP A 73 -0.52 2.96 -5.49
CA ASP A 73 -0.63 1.51 -5.29
C ASP A 73 0.41 0.99 -4.29
N MET A 74 1.67 1.43 -4.46
CA MET A 74 2.76 1.14 -3.53
C MET A 74 2.59 1.80 -2.15
N GLY A 75 1.62 2.70 -1.99
CA GLY A 75 1.25 3.31 -0.72
C GLY A 75 2.10 4.48 -0.27
N PHE A 76 2.77 5.15 -1.20
CA PHE A 76 3.57 6.33 -0.90
C PHE A 76 3.37 7.44 -1.94
N VAL A 77 3.78 8.66 -1.59
CA VAL A 77 3.73 9.81 -2.49
C VAL A 77 5.06 10.58 -2.43
N TYR A 78 5.49 11.13 -3.55
CA TYR A 78 6.66 12.01 -3.57
C TYR A 78 6.30 13.39 -3.02
N VAL A 79 7.17 13.93 -2.16
CA VAL A 79 7.05 15.30 -1.66
C VAL A 79 8.37 16.01 -1.93
N VAL A 80 8.34 17.06 -2.74
CA VAL A 80 9.53 17.84 -3.07
C VAL A 80 9.70 18.96 -2.05
N GLN A 81 10.84 18.94 -1.35
CA GLN A 81 11.24 19.93 -0.37
C GLN A 81 12.66 20.43 -0.72
N PRO A 82 12.77 21.57 -1.42
CA PRO A 82 14.05 22.20 -1.74
C PRO A 82 14.87 22.49 -0.49
N LYS A 83 16.20 22.46 -0.62
CA LYS A 83 17.10 22.77 0.48
C LYS A 83 17.02 24.27 0.83
N GLY A 84 17.15 24.61 2.11
CA GLY A 84 17.28 26.00 2.57
C GLY A 84 15.99 26.83 2.58
N GLN A 85 14.85 26.27 2.17
CA GLN A 85 13.57 26.97 2.27
C GLN A 85 13.01 26.90 3.70
N VAL A 86 12.49 28.03 4.17
CA VAL A 86 11.82 28.15 5.47
C VAL A 86 10.60 27.22 5.52
N GLY A 87 10.49 26.43 6.58
CA GLY A 87 9.42 25.42 6.75
C GLY A 87 9.76 24.02 6.21
N ASN A 88 10.84 23.85 5.45
CA ASN A 88 11.30 22.53 5.02
C ASN A 88 12.10 21.81 6.09
N ARG A 89 12.12 20.47 6.02
CA ARG A 89 12.94 19.66 6.92
C ARG A 89 14.42 19.99 6.72
N SER A 90 15.15 20.04 7.83
CA SER A 90 16.62 20.04 7.82
C SER A 90 17.15 18.78 7.11
N GLU A 91 18.40 18.79 6.66
CA GLU A 91 18.96 17.65 5.93
C GLU A 91 18.93 16.35 6.75
N PHE A 92 19.34 16.43 8.03
CA PHE A 92 19.25 15.31 8.97
C PHE A 92 17.81 14.86 9.19
N GLY A 93 16.87 15.80 9.37
CA GLY A 93 15.46 15.48 9.53
C GLY A 93 14.86 14.79 8.30
N ARG A 94 15.31 15.16 7.09
CA ARG A 94 14.92 14.52 5.84
C ARG A 94 15.52 13.11 5.71
N LEU A 95 16.77 12.92 6.11
CA LEU A 95 17.42 11.59 6.10
C LEU A 95 16.71 10.61 7.03
N ALA A 96 16.46 11.02 8.28
CA ALA A 96 15.74 10.21 9.25
C ALA A 96 14.31 9.87 8.78
N HIS A 97 13.58 10.87 8.29
CA HIS A 97 12.24 10.65 7.75
C HIS A 97 12.24 9.67 6.57
N ASN A 98 13.16 9.85 5.62
CA ASN A 98 13.27 8.96 4.46
C ASN A 98 13.72 7.55 4.84
N PHE A 99 14.47 7.38 5.93
CA PHE A 99 14.84 6.07 6.45
C PHE A 99 13.59 5.31 6.91
N PHE A 100 12.76 5.92 7.78
CA PHE A 100 11.50 5.31 8.20
C PHE A 100 10.51 5.11 7.06
N ALA A 101 10.44 6.06 6.11
CA ALA A 101 9.62 5.91 4.91
C ALA A 101 10.06 4.71 4.08
N LYS A 102 11.37 4.55 3.84
CA LYS A 102 11.91 3.38 3.13
C LYS A 102 11.58 2.08 3.85
N ILE A 103 11.72 2.05 5.17
CA ILE A 103 11.36 0.87 5.98
C ILE A 103 9.87 0.55 5.79
N GLY A 104 8.98 1.51 5.97
CA GLY A 104 7.53 1.32 5.80
C GLY A 104 7.15 0.84 4.40
N ILE A 105 7.74 1.43 3.35
CA ILE A 105 7.50 1.00 1.96
C ILE A 105 8.03 -0.43 1.74
N THR A 106 9.17 -0.76 2.34
CA THR A 106 9.79 -2.09 2.24
C THR A 106 8.92 -3.17 2.90
N PHE A 107 8.37 -2.90 4.08
CA PHE A 107 7.42 -3.81 4.74
C PHE A 107 6.14 -4.02 3.93
N ARG A 108 5.67 -2.98 3.22
CA ARG A 108 4.45 -3.07 2.41
C ARG A 108 4.65 -3.74 1.04
N ASN A 109 5.81 -3.54 0.40
CA ASN A 109 6.04 -3.94 -1.00
C ASN A 109 7.17 -4.98 -1.18
N GLY A 110 7.85 -5.38 -0.10
CA GLY A 110 9.02 -6.27 -0.12
C GLY A 110 10.34 -5.55 -0.41
N PRO A 111 11.50 -6.18 -0.13
CA PRO A 111 12.83 -5.55 -0.22
C PRO A 111 13.25 -5.08 -1.62
N PHE A 112 12.66 -5.66 -2.68
CA PHE A 112 12.98 -5.33 -4.07
C PHE A 112 12.07 -4.24 -4.68
N TRP A 113 11.26 -3.56 -3.87
CA TRP A 113 10.31 -2.54 -4.33
C TRP A 113 10.96 -1.43 -5.17
N LYS A 114 12.22 -1.05 -4.87
CA LYS A 114 12.96 -0.03 -5.64
C LYS A 114 13.24 -0.47 -7.08
N PHE A 115 13.52 -1.75 -7.29
CA PHE A 115 13.73 -2.30 -8.63
C PHE A 115 12.42 -2.32 -9.41
N LYS A 116 11.33 -2.75 -8.77
CA LYS A 116 9.97 -2.69 -9.34
C LYS A 116 9.61 -1.25 -9.74
N LEU A 117 9.85 -0.30 -8.85
CA LEU A 117 9.60 1.13 -9.07
C LEU A 117 10.44 1.68 -10.24
N LYS A 118 11.73 1.33 -10.32
CA LYS A 118 12.60 1.75 -11.43
C LYS A 118 12.14 1.19 -12.77
N LYS A 119 11.71 -0.08 -12.81
CA LYS A 119 11.16 -0.71 -14.02
C LYS A 119 9.88 0.01 -14.46
N LYS A 120 8.94 0.21 -13.53
CA LYS A 120 7.67 0.91 -13.76
C LYS A 120 7.85 2.36 -14.18
N ARG A 121 8.79 3.08 -13.59
CA ARG A 121 9.14 4.44 -14.02
C ARG A 121 9.55 4.48 -15.49
N ARG A 122 10.45 3.58 -15.92
CA ARG A 122 10.89 3.50 -17.32
C ARG A 122 9.74 3.18 -18.28
N GLU A 123 8.83 2.32 -17.85
CA GLU A 123 7.61 1.99 -18.59
C GLU A 123 6.72 3.22 -18.76
N CYS A 124 6.46 3.97 -17.68
CA CYS A 124 5.70 5.22 -17.75
C CYS A 124 6.35 6.27 -18.66
N ARG A 125 7.68 6.45 -18.59
CA ARG A 125 8.38 7.38 -19.50
C ARG A 125 8.16 7.04 -20.97
N ARG A 126 8.23 5.75 -21.29
CA ARG A 126 8.05 5.27 -22.66
C ARG A 126 6.61 5.40 -23.12
N SER A 127 5.63 5.17 -22.24
CA SER A 127 4.22 5.22 -22.60
C SER A 127 3.68 6.64 -22.72
N THR A 128 4.12 7.56 -21.86
CA THR A 128 3.63 8.95 -21.85
C THR A 128 4.54 9.93 -22.60
N GLY A 129 5.73 9.50 -23.02
CA GLY A 129 6.74 10.37 -23.65
C GLY A 129 7.36 11.40 -22.69
N ASP A 130 7.15 11.25 -21.38
CA ASP A 130 7.67 12.17 -20.36
C ASP A 130 9.08 11.72 -19.93
N PHE A 131 10.09 12.31 -20.57
CA PHE A 131 11.50 12.02 -20.28
C PHE A 131 12.14 13.02 -19.33
N VAL A 132 11.52 14.18 -19.13
CA VAL A 132 12.04 15.27 -18.29
C VAL A 132 11.60 15.11 -16.84
N GLY A 133 10.37 14.63 -16.63
CA GLY A 133 9.81 14.39 -15.30
C GLY A 133 10.62 13.45 -14.42
#